data_AF-A0A850KGW7-F1
#
_entry.id   AF-A0A850KGW7-F1
#
_cell.length_a   1.000
_cell.length_b   1.000
_cell.length_c   1.000
_cell.angle_alpha   90.00
_cell.angle_beta   90.00
_cell.angle_gamma   90.00
#
_symmetry.space_group_name_H-M   'P 1'
#
loop_
_entity.id
_entity.type
_entity.pdbx_description
1 polymer ?
#
loop_
_entity_poly.entity_id
_entity_poly.type
_entity_poly.pdbx_seq_one_letter_code
_entity_poly.pdbx_strand_id
1 'polypeptide(L)'
;MDSTKNTLLRAGAKDQLLADFTAMCEATTLDGLPKYNDHPTLETLAKFITAQSGGPNKDMALLELAHLVYGVGKLLGQEAMIDFFLSPRKATPTNMRAALEGCTALKDVDVQDVHMQLRYGDKIFDVRFGRISFLVCLYEFLCSMDGFAHFGTLSEIFDHLLEEPLSDQSLRQCANAIASVLRKYRMANLASAEADGKFIQVYKFLQNQSQENQIILQDNSVLDFWCLHNKGKDYRGYRTVFDLFCDFTKSFEEAKAVKASNRAQTLGVNWEDGEVDVAEGDIDQAPAQDWVSPFDVFDEDDFNDLRFFKKKTERAPIENLMRYGPDALRLPLAFIRYEIFGQVQSGITNDLQVGRGQESIKRRISCEEVPSYQARLQESLDILKHIKQLQASTLHVLAQATDSEKVVAFPSEATQAAQKSFSKMNRKGFDANAVENLDAFKKAASSLVEMERQLDQYIASLQKKNIPEQFEGDRQAFSNQFSQLYEEAIK
;
A
#
# COMPACT_ATOMS: atom_id res chain seq x y z
N MET A 1 -9.97 4.23 23.40
CA MET A 1 -9.93 5.16 22.25
C MET A 1 -8.65 5.14 21.40
N ASP A 2 -7.44 5.31 21.95
CA ASP A 2 -6.21 5.45 21.13
C ASP A 2 -5.91 4.27 20.19
N SER A 3 -6.13 3.03 20.63
CA SER A 3 -5.93 1.83 19.80
C SER A 3 -6.86 1.79 18.57
N THR A 4 -8.11 2.23 18.72
CA THR A 4 -9.13 2.18 17.68
C THR A 4 -8.95 3.28 16.64
N LYS A 5 -8.63 4.52 17.07
CA LYS A 5 -8.24 5.59 16.15
C LYS A 5 -6.94 5.26 15.40
N ASN A 6 -5.97 4.64 16.06
CA ASN A 6 -4.75 4.14 15.41
C ASN A 6 -5.04 3.08 14.34
N THR A 7 -6.05 2.23 14.53
CA THR A 7 -6.46 1.23 13.53
C THR A 7 -6.98 1.90 12.25
N LEU A 8 -7.80 2.96 12.38
CA LEU A 8 -8.33 3.72 11.25
C LEU A 8 -7.25 4.53 10.54
N LEU A 9 -6.39 5.21 11.29
CA LEU A 9 -5.27 5.98 10.74
C LEU A 9 -4.29 5.08 9.98
N ARG A 10 -3.94 3.91 10.53
CA ARG A 10 -3.09 2.92 9.84
C ARG A 10 -3.72 2.39 8.56
N ALA A 11 -5.04 2.32 8.49
CA ALA A 11 -5.76 1.93 7.28
C ALA A 11 -5.92 3.08 6.26
N GLY A 12 -5.36 4.26 6.53
CA GLY A 12 -5.45 5.42 5.64
C GLY A 12 -6.83 6.06 5.62
N ALA A 13 -7.51 6.12 6.78
CA ALA A 13 -8.77 6.85 6.93
C ALA A 13 -8.59 8.35 6.63
N LYS A 14 -9.47 8.87 5.77
CA LYS A 14 -9.60 10.31 5.48
C LYS A 14 -10.46 11.01 6.54
N ASP A 15 -10.44 12.34 6.55
CA ASP A 15 -11.13 13.18 7.54
C ASP A 15 -12.60 12.81 7.74
N GLN A 16 -13.33 12.52 6.66
CA GLN A 16 -14.74 12.16 6.75
C GLN A 16 -14.96 10.86 7.56
N LEU A 17 -14.16 9.81 7.31
CA LEU A 17 -14.27 8.57 8.08
C LEU A 17 -13.86 8.77 9.54
N LEU A 18 -12.84 9.59 9.81
CA LEU A 18 -12.46 9.92 11.18
C LEU A 18 -13.58 10.67 11.92
N ALA A 19 -14.28 11.58 11.23
CA ALA A 19 -15.42 12.31 11.78
C ALA A 19 -16.61 11.38 12.05
N ASP A 20 -17.02 10.58 11.07
CA ASP A 20 -18.13 9.64 11.20
C ASP A 20 -17.88 8.62 12.33
N PHE A 21 -16.65 8.10 12.43
CA PHE A 21 -16.30 7.19 13.52
C PHE A 21 -16.21 7.89 14.87
N THR A 22 -15.72 9.13 14.92
CA THR A 22 -15.68 9.91 16.17
C THR A 22 -17.09 10.19 16.68
N ALA A 23 -18.06 10.47 15.79
CA ALA A 23 -19.46 10.60 16.18
C ALA A 23 -20.01 9.33 16.87
N MET A 24 -19.59 8.14 16.42
CA MET A 24 -19.94 6.88 17.09
C MET A 24 -19.30 6.73 18.47
N CYS A 25 -18.06 7.22 18.65
CA CYS A 25 -17.38 7.24 19.95
C CYS A 25 -18.01 8.24 20.92
N GLU A 26 -18.50 9.37 20.42
CA GLU A 26 -19.09 10.46 21.18
C GLU A 26 -20.61 10.30 21.38
N ALA A 27 -21.22 9.28 20.76
CA ALA A 27 -22.63 8.96 20.94
C ALA A 27 -22.92 8.65 22.42
N THR A 28 -23.83 9.42 23.01
CA THR A 28 -24.19 9.32 24.43
C THR A 28 -25.64 8.90 24.63
N THR A 29 -25.89 8.29 25.79
CA THR A 29 -27.24 8.07 26.28
C THR A 29 -27.85 9.37 26.80
N LEU A 30 -29.15 9.38 27.12
CA LEU A 30 -29.80 10.53 27.77
C LEU A 30 -29.10 10.98 29.07
N ASP A 31 -28.49 10.04 29.80
CA ASP A 31 -27.73 10.34 31.02
C ASP A 31 -26.28 10.78 30.78
N GLY A 32 -25.89 11.05 29.52
CA GLY A 32 -24.54 11.48 29.15
C GLY A 32 -23.47 10.39 29.19
N LEU A 33 -23.85 9.12 29.37
CA LEU A 33 -22.91 7.99 29.35
C LEU A 33 -22.63 7.53 27.91
N PRO A 34 -21.45 6.95 27.62
CA PRO A 34 -21.18 6.37 26.30
C PRO A 34 -22.21 5.31 25.91
N LYS A 35 -22.80 5.46 24.73
CA LYS A 35 -23.80 4.55 24.18
C LYS A 35 -23.22 3.19 23.81
N TYR A 36 -22.01 3.19 23.27
CA TYR A 36 -21.27 1.99 22.87
C TYR A 36 -20.04 1.77 23.75
N ASN A 37 -19.69 0.50 23.98
CA ASN A 37 -18.46 0.16 24.69
C ASN A 37 -17.26 0.24 23.73
N ASP A 38 -16.14 0.81 24.20
CA ASP A 38 -14.86 0.81 23.46
C ASP A 38 -14.46 -0.60 23.00
N HIS A 39 -14.49 -1.56 23.92
CA HIS A 39 -14.30 -2.99 23.65
C HIS A 39 -15.52 -3.80 24.10
N PRO A 40 -16.00 -4.78 23.31
CA PRO A 40 -15.51 -5.15 21.98
C PRO A 40 -16.16 -4.34 20.84
N THR A 41 -17.16 -3.50 21.11
CA THR A 41 -18.06 -2.95 20.08
C THR A 41 -17.36 -2.00 19.11
N LEU A 42 -16.83 -0.87 19.58
CA LEU A 42 -16.20 0.13 18.71
C LEU A 42 -14.91 -0.41 18.07
N GLU A 43 -14.14 -1.22 18.78
CA GLU A 43 -12.98 -1.91 18.21
C GLU A 43 -13.37 -2.84 17.04
N THR A 44 -14.43 -3.63 17.20
CA THR A 44 -14.93 -4.52 16.13
C THR A 44 -15.47 -3.70 14.96
N LEU A 45 -16.15 -2.58 15.22
CA LEU A 45 -16.61 -1.67 14.18
C LEU A 45 -15.43 -1.09 13.38
N ALA A 46 -14.37 -0.62 14.03
CA ALA A 46 -13.20 -0.10 13.34
C ALA A 46 -12.54 -1.16 12.45
N LYS A 47 -12.31 -2.37 12.98
CA LYS A 47 -11.76 -3.49 12.20
C LYS A 47 -12.66 -3.90 11.04
N PHE A 48 -13.97 -3.85 11.23
CA PHE A 48 -14.93 -4.13 10.17
C PHE A 48 -14.87 -3.06 9.07
N ILE A 49 -14.92 -1.77 9.43
CA ILE A 49 -14.86 -0.66 8.46
C ILE A 49 -13.56 -0.71 7.65
N THR A 50 -12.42 -1.00 8.28
CA THR A 50 -11.12 -1.10 7.61
C THR A 50 -10.87 -2.44 6.92
N ALA A 51 -11.87 -3.35 6.88
CA ALA A 51 -11.77 -4.68 6.29
C ALA A 51 -10.65 -5.58 6.89
N GLN A 52 -10.26 -5.31 8.14
CA GLN A 52 -9.26 -6.03 8.93
C GLN A 52 -9.86 -7.14 9.83
N SER A 53 -11.19 -7.28 9.89
CA SER A 53 -11.84 -8.40 10.57
C SER A 53 -11.50 -9.71 9.86
N GLY A 54 -10.61 -10.49 10.46
CA GLY A 54 -10.00 -11.70 9.91
C GLY A 54 -10.98 -12.87 9.75
N GLY A 55 -11.14 -13.32 8.50
CA GLY A 55 -11.87 -14.53 8.13
C GLY A 55 -12.21 -14.54 6.63
N PRO A 56 -12.55 -15.71 6.06
CA PRO A 56 -12.91 -15.84 4.64
C PRO A 56 -14.17 -15.07 4.22
N ASN A 57 -15.01 -14.63 5.18
CA ASN A 57 -16.27 -13.92 4.91
C ASN A 57 -16.26 -12.50 5.52
N LYS A 58 -15.57 -11.56 4.86
CA LYS A 58 -15.47 -10.14 5.29
C LYS A 58 -16.82 -9.44 5.46
N ASP A 59 -17.87 -9.90 4.76
CA ASP A 59 -19.21 -9.30 4.77
C ASP A 59 -20.23 -10.07 5.63
N MET A 60 -19.80 -11.06 6.44
CA MET A 60 -20.72 -11.84 7.27
C MET A 60 -21.54 -10.98 8.25
N ALA A 61 -20.95 -9.89 8.76
CA ALA A 61 -21.65 -8.95 9.63
C ALA A 61 -22.83 -8.25 8.94
N LEU A 62 -22.78 -8.03 7.62
CA LEU A 62 -23.88 -7.44 6.85
C LEU A 62 -25.02 -8.45 6.68
N LEU A 63 -24.69 -9.73 6.50
CA LEU A 63 -25.68 -10.79 6.46
C LEU A 63 -26.32 -11.00 7.84
N GLU A 64 -25.54 -10.98 8.93
CA GLU A 64 -26.06 -10.98 10.31
C GLU A 64 -26.97 -9.78 10.58
N LEU A 65 -26.60 -8.59 10.08
CA LEU A 65 -27.42 -7.39 10.19
C LEU A 65 -28.74 -7.54 9.45
N ALA A 66 -28.74 -8.10 8.23
CA ALA A 66 -29.98 -8.36 7.48
C ALA A 66 -30.92 -9.29 8.26
N HIS A 67 -30.40 -10.35 8.89
CA HIS A 67 -31.20 -11.21 9.78
C HIS A 67 -31.76 -10.43 10.97
N LEU A 68 -30.94 -9.59 11.60
CA LEU A 68 -31.38 -8.78 12.73
C LEU A 68 -32.49 -7.80 12.35
N VAL A 69 -32.32 -7.07 11.23
CA VAL A 69 -33.32 -6.12 10.72
C VAL A 69 -34.64 -6.83 10.41
N TYR A 70 -34.60 -7.98 9.72
CA TYR A 70 -35.80 -8.75 9.46
C TYR A 70 -36.49 -9.18 10.77
N GLY A 71 -35.73 -9.75 11.70
CA GLY A 71 -36.26 -10.23 12.97
C GLY A 71 -36.92 -9.12 13.79
N VAL A 72 -36.23 -8.00 13.96
CA VAL A 72 -36.74 -6.82 14.68
C VAL A 72 -37.96 -6.24 13.97
N GLY A 73 -37.91 -6.08 12.65
CA GLY A 73 -39.02 -5.53 11.86
C GLY A 73 -40.28 -6.40 11.92
N LYS A 74 -40.15 -7.73 11.99
CA LYS A 74 -41.30 -8.63 12.16
C LYS A 74 -41.84 -8.68 13.58
N LEU A 75 -40.97 -8.61 14.60
CA LEU A 75 -41.40 -8.70 16.01
C LEU A 75 -41.97 -7.38 16.54
N LEU A 76 -41.35 -6.25 16.22
CA LEU A 76 -41.71 -4.93 16.74
C LEU A 76 -42.52 -4.08 15.75
N GLY A 77 -42.50 -4.43 14.47
CA GLY A 77 -43.03 -3.61 13.40
C GLY A 77 -42.01 -2.62 12.83
N GLN A 78 -42.25 -2.19 11.58
CA GLN A 78 -41.34 -1.33 10.83
C GLN A 78 -41.13 0.04 11.50
N GLU A 79 -42.19 0.62 12.06
CA GLU A 79 -42.15 1.92 12.75
C GLU A 79 -41.25 1.90 14.00
N ALA A 80 -41.16 0.76 14.69
CA ALA A 80 -40.38 0.60 15.91
C ALA A 80 -38.89 0.28 15.66
N MET A 81 -38.48 0.03 14.40
CA MET A 81 -37.09 -0.27 14.08
C MET A 81 -36.15 0.90 14.37
N ILE A 82 -36.59 2.12 14.09
CA ILE A 82 -35.80 3.33 14.38
C ILE A 82 -35.53 3.42 15.88
N ASP A 83 -36.55 3.20 16.71
CA ASP A 83 -36.42 3.24 18.16
C ASP A 83 -35.52 2.11 18.70
N PHE A 84 -35.50 0.95 18.05
CA PHE A 84 -34.61 -0.16 18.41
C PHE A 84 -33.15 0.14 18.04
N PHE A 85 -32.88 0.51 16.78
CA PHE A 85 -31.53 0.64 16.27
C PHE A 85 -30.87 1.98 16.61
N LEU A 86 -31.62 3.07 16.64
CA LEU A 86 -31.13 4.43 16.90
C LEU A 86 -31.48 4.93 18.31
N SER A 87 -31.89 4.01 19.20
CA SER A 87 -32.24 4.31 20.59
C SER A 87 -31.18 5.15 21.31
N PRO A 88 -31.54 6.13 22.15
CA PRO A 88 -30.59 6.80 23.03
C PRO A 88 -30.25 5.95 24.28
N ARG A 89 -30.58 4.65 24.28
CA ARG A 89 -30.22 3.71 25.34
C ARG A 89 -28.85 3.08 25.08
N LYS A 90 -28.14 2.72 26.15
CA LYS A 90 -26.85 2.01 26.04
C LYS A 90 -27.06 0.67 25.33
N ALA A 91 -26.25 0.37 24.32
CA ALA A 91 -26.35 -0.84 23.52
C ALA A 91 -25.71 -2.06 24.22
N THR A 92 -26.32 -2.54 25.30
CA THR A 92 -25.86 -3.73 26.05
C THR A 92 -26.72 -4.96 25.73
N PRO A 93 -26.19 -6.19 25.87
CA PRO A 93 -26.98 -7.41 25.63
C PRO A 93 -28.26 -7.46 26.47
N THR A 94 -28.20 -6.99 27.73
CA THR A 94 -29.36 -6.88 28.63
C THR A 94 -30.42 -5.94 28.08
N ASN A 95 -30.02 -4.74 27.63
CA ASN A 95 -30.98 -3.76 27.09
C ASN A 95 -31.57 -4.23 25.76
N MET A 96 -30.78 -4.93 24.91
CA MET A 96 -31.26 -5.48 23.66
C MET A 96 -32.25 -6.63 23.87
N ARG A 97 -32.02 -7.48 24.89
CA ARG A 97 -32.99 -8.50 25.31
C ARG A 97 -34.27 -7.84 25.81
N ALA A 98 -34.17 -6.88 26.73
CA ALA A 98 -35.32 -6.18 27.31
C ALA A 98 -36.18 -5.47 26.26
N ALA A 99 -35.57 -4.97 25.17
CA ALA A 99 -36.30 -4.36 24.05
C ALA A 99 -37.14 -5.37 23.24
N LEU A 100 -36.84 -6.67 23.33
CA LEU A 100 -37.56 -7.75 22.65
C LEU A 100 -38.39 -8.60 23.62
N GLU A 101 -38.38 -8.29 24.92
CA GLU A 101 -39.19 -8.99 25.92
C GLU A 101 -40.68 -8.81 25.66
N GLY A 102 -41.44 -9.89 25.80
CA GLY A 102 -42.90 -9.89 25.59
C GLY A 102 -43.33 -9.93 24.11
N CYS A 103 -42.39 -9.97 23.16
CA CYS A 103 -42.73 -10.21 21.76
C CYS A 103 -43.34 -11.60 21.58
N THR A 104 -44.38 -11.70 20.76
CA THR A 104 -45.00 -13.01 20.44
C THR A 104 -44.15 -13.73 19.39
N ALA A 105 -43.82 -14.99 19.65
CA ALA A 105 -43.11 -15.83 18.71
C ALA A 105 -43.88 -15.93 17.38
N LEU A 106 -43.18 -15.74 16.27
CA LEU A 106 -43.71 -15.85 14.92
C LEU A 106 -43.17 -17.12 14.27
N LYS A 107 -43.78 -17.51 13.14
CA LYS A 107 -43.37 -18.71 12.39
C LYS A 107 -41.88 -18.68 12.01
N ASP A 108 -41.40 -17.50 11.59
CA ASP A 108 -40.07 -17.33 11.00
C ASP A 108 -39.08 -16.67 11.97
N VAL A 109 -39.53 -16.17 13.12
CA VAL A 109 -38.72 -15.42 14.09
C VAL A 109 -39.19 -15.70 15.51
N ASP A 110 -38.25 -16.03 16.39
CA ASP A 110 -38.52 -16.30 17.80
C ASP A 110 -37.42 -15.73 18.70
N VAL A 111 -37.78 -15.27 19.90
CA VAL A 111 -36.86 -14.70 20.87
C VAL A 111 -36.61 -15.73 21.97
N GLN A 112 -35.35 -16.17 22.06
CA GLN A 112 -34.89 -17.16 23.05
C GLN A 112 -34.08 -16.46 24.15
N ASP A 113 -33.76 -17.17 25.23
CA ASP A 113 -33.08 -16.58 26.41
C ASP A 113 -31.76 -15.88 26.07
N VAL A 114 -30.99 -16.39 25.10
CA VAL A 114 -29.63 -15.91 24.80
C VAL A 114 -29.44 -15.43 23.34
N HIS A 115 -30.45 -15.59 22.50
CA HIS A 115 -30.39 -15.25 21.08
C HIS A 115 -31.77 -14.99 20.50
N MET A 116 -31.81 -14.32 19.35
CA MET A 116 -32.97 -14.30 18.46
C MET A 116 -32.76 -15.35 17.38
N GLN A 117 -33.75 -16.19 17.14
CA GLN A 117 -33.70 -17.27 16.17
C GLN A 117 -34.56 -16.92 14.95
N LEU A 118 -34.01 -17.13 13.75
CA LEU A 118 -34.73 -17.01 12.50
C LEU A 118 -34.83 -18.37 11.79
N ARG A 119 -35.98 -18.64 11.17
CA ARG A 119 -36.28 -19.91 10.47
C ARG A 119 -36.75 -19.64 9.05
N TYR A 120 -36.06 -20.23 8.07
CA TYR A 120 -36.43 -20.12 6.66
C TYR A 120 -35.96 -21.34 5.86
N GLY A 121 -36.88 -21.96 5.12
CA GLY A 121 -36.65 -23.27 4.52
C GLY A 121 -36.25 -24.29 5.58
N ASP A 122 -35.16 -25.04 5.32
CA ASP A 122 -34.58 -25.99 6.27
C ASP A 122 -33.45 -25.39 7.12
N LYS A 123 -33.32 -24.05 7.16
CA LYS A 123 -32.23 -23.35 7.85
C LYS A 123 -32.72 -22.66 9.12
N ILE A 124 -31.82 -22.64 10.11
CA ILE A 124 -31.96 -21.90 11.35
C ILE A 124 -30.74 -20.97 11.47
N PHE A 125 -30.98 -19.71 11.83
CA PHE A 125 -29.93 -18.72 12.07
C PHE A 125 -30.13 -18.04 13.42
N ASP A 126 -29.11 -18.05 14.27
CA ASP A 126 -29.17 -17.48 15.62
C ASP A 126 -28.34 -16.19 15.71
N VAL A 127 -28.99 -15.09 16.10
CA VAL A 127 -28.34 -13.82 16.42
C VAL A 127 -28.24 -13.68 17.94
N ARG A 128 -27.05 -13.95 18.49
CA ARG A 128 -26.81 -13.84 19.96
C ARG A 128 -26.93 -12.40 20.44
N PHE A 129 -27.51 -12.15 21.62
CA PHE A 129 -27.63 -10.78 22.17
C PHE A 129 -26.27 -10.07 22.34
N GLY A 130 -25.20 -10.82 22.63
CA GLY A 130 -23.84 -10.30 22.65
C GLY A 130 -23.39 -9.71 21.30
N ARG A 131 -23.88 -10.27 20.20
CA ARG A 131 -23.59 -9.81 18.83
C ARG A 131 -24.45 -8.63 18.42
N ILE A 132 -25.69 -8.56 18.91
CA ILE A 132 -26.65 -7.48 18.59
C ILE A 132 -26.09 -6.10 18.93
N SER A 133 -25.38 -5.94 20.06
CA SER A 133 -24.72 -4.66 20.40
C SER A 133 -23.80 -4.12 19.30
N PHE A 134 -23.05 -5.01 18.63
CA PHE A 134 -22.21 -4.65 17.50
C PHE A 134 -23.03 -4.38 16.24
N LEU A 135 -24.04 -5.20 15.94
CA LEU A 135 -24.89 -5.03 14.76
C LEU A 135 -25.70 -3.73 14.82
N VAL A 136 -26.16 -3.32 16.01
CA VAL A 136 -26.82 -2.02 16.24
C VAL A 136 -25.85 -0.87 16.02
N CYS A 137 -24.61 -0.99 16.50
CA CYS A 137 -23.56 -0.01 16.24
C CYS A 137 -23.23 0.09 14.72
N LEU A 138 -23.19 -1.05 14.03
CA LEU A 138 -22.99 -1.11 12.58
C LEU A 138 -24.16 -0.48 11.81
N TYR A 139 -25.41 -0.75 12.21
CA TYR A 139 -26.59 -0.12 11.62
C TYR A 139 -26.52 1.39 11.75
N GLU A 140 -26.25 1.90 12.95
CA GLU A 140 -26.17 3.34 13.21
C GLU A 140 -25.05 4.00 12.43
N PHE A 141 -23.88 3.36 12.34
CA PHE A 141 -22.78 3.84 11.51
C PHE A 141 -23.19 3.91 10.03
N LEU A 142 -23.79 2.85 9.48
CA LEU A 142 -24.25 2.83 8.08
C LEU A 142 -25.28 3.94 7.80
N CYS A 143 -26.20 4.18 8.74
CA CYS A 143 -27.24 5.19 8.60
C CYS A 143 -26.72 6.63 8.76
N SER A 144 -25.70 6.84 9.59
CA SER A 144 -25.17 8.16 9.92
C SER A 144 -23.94 8.60 9.12
N MET A 145 -23.23 7.65 8.48
CA MET A 145 -22.03 7.96 7.68
C MET A 145 -22.31 8.98 6.59
N ASP A 146 -21.29 9.79 6.28
CA ASP A 146 -21.36 10.89 5.32
C ASP A 146 -22.52 11.86 5.62
N GLY A 147 -22.74 12.15 6.91
CA GLY A 147 -23.80 13.06 7.35
C GLY A 147 -25.20 12.61 6.97
N PHE A 148 -25.50 11.31 7.09
CA PHE A 148 -26.77 10.68 6.71
C PHE A 148 -27.08 10.67 5.21
N ALA A 149 -26.12 10.93 4.32
CA ALA A 149 -26.34 10.95 2.87
C ALA A 149 -26.91 9.64 2.30
N HIS A 150 -26.63 8.51 2.95
CA HIS A 150 -27.08 7.18 2.53
C HIS A 150 -28.32 6.66 3.28
N PHE A 151 -28.86 7.43 4.21
CA PHE A 151 -29.96 6.99 5.07
C PHE A 151 -31.18 6.51 4.26
N GLY A 152 -31.67 7.34 3.32
CA GLY A 152 -32.83 6.99 2.49
C GLY A 152 -32.63 5.72 1.67
N THR A 153 -31.46 5.57 1.03
CA THR A 153 -31.13 4.35 0.27
C THR A 153 -31.07 3.11 1.16
N LEU A 154 -30.52 3.23 2.37
CA LEU A 154 -30.47 2.10 3.31
C LEU A 154 -31.87 1.75 3.84
N SER A 155 -32.71 2.74 4.13
CA SER A 155 -34.12 2.52 4.48
C SER A 155 -34.86 1.76 3.38
N GLU A 156 -34.73 2.17 2.12
CA GLU A 156 -35.34 1.45 0.98
C GLU A 156 -34.85 -0.01 0.87
N ILE A 157 -33.55 -0.25 1.10
CA ILE A 157 -32.97 -1.61 1.12
C ILE A 157 -33.59 -2.46 2.24
N PHE A 158 -33.80 -1.89 3.42
CA PHE A 158 -34.40 -2.59 4.55
C PHE A 158 -35.91 -2.80 4.39
N ASP A 159 -36.62 -1.81 3.85
CA ASP A 159 -38.06 -1.90 3.58
C ASP A 159 -38.33 -3.03 2.58
N HIS A 160 -37.55 -3.12 1.51
CA HIS A 160 -37.65 -4.20 0.53
C HIS A 160 -37.41 -5.59 1.16
N LEU A 161 -36.46 -5.71 2.09
CA LEU A 161 -36.24 -6.96 2.83
C LEU A 161 -37.46 -7.37 3.66
N LEU A 162 -38.22 -6.40 4.20
CA LEU A 162 -39.40 -6.67 5.04
C LEU A 162 -40.66 -6.99 4.24
N GLU A 163 -40.74 -6.53 2.99
CA GLU A 163 -41.84 -6.84 2.05
C GLU A 163 -41.79 -8.29 1.56
N GLU A 164 -40.58 -8.86 1.43
CA GLU A 164 -40.41 -10.23 0.96
C GLU A 164 -40.50 -11.27 2.09
N PRO A 165 -40.96 -12.51 1.80
CA PRO A 165 -40.81 -13.63 2.72
C PRO A 165 -39.33 -13.91 3.04
N LEU A 166 -39.05 -14.36 4.27
CA LEU A 166 -37.70 -14.69 4.68
C LEU A 166 -37.12 -15.81 3.81
N SER A 167 -36.00 -15.54 3.14
CA SER A 167 -35.30 -16.52 2.32
C SER A 167 -33.80 -16.22 2.27
N ASP A 168 -33.00 -17.23 1.93
CA ASP A 168 -31.55 -17.06 1.71
C ASP A 168 -31.27 -16.02 0.61
N GLN A 169 -32.15 -15.97 -0.39
CA GLN A 169 -32.05 -15.03 -1.50
C GLN A 169 -32.28 -13.58 -1.05
N SER A 170 -33.39 -13.31 -0.36
CA SER A 170 -33.74 -11.94 0.08
C SER A 170 -32.70 -11.39 1.07
N LEU A 171 -32.23 -12.24 2.00
CA LEU A 171 -31.15 -11.89 2.94
C LEU A 171 -29.82 -11.56 2.24
N ARG A 172 -29.41 -12.36 1.24
CA ARG A 172 -28.18 -12.11 0.47
C ARG A 172 -28.31 -10.88 -0.41
N GLN A 173 -29.46 -10.66 -1.03
CA GLN A 173 -29.72 -9.46 -1.83
C GLN A 173 -29.61 -8.19 -0.98
N CYS A 174 -30.23 -8.18 0.20
CA CYS A 174 -30.09 -7.10 1.17
C CYS A 174 -28.62 -6.89 1.60
N ALA A 175 -27.94 -7.96 2.04
CA ALA A 175 -26.54 -7.87 2.47
C ALA A 175 -25.61 -7.35 1.35
N ASN A 176 -25.80 -7.80 0.10
CA ASN A 176 -25.04 -7.33 -1.05
C ASN A 176 -25.33 -5.86 -1.40
N ALA A 177 -26.59 -5.42 -1.27
CA ALA A 177 -26.97 -4.04 -1.48
C ALA A 177 -26.29 -3.12 -0.45
N ILE A 178 -26.31 -3.50 0.83
CA ILE A 178 -25.59 -2.78 1.90
C ILE A 178 -24.08 -2.79 1.63
N ALA A 179 -23.51 -3.93 1.24
CA ALA A 179 -22.09 -4.06 0.93
C ALA A 179 -21.67 -3.14 -0.23
N SER A 180 -22.55 -2.94 -1.22
CA SER A 180 -22.33 -2.01 -2.34
C SER A 180 -22.24 -0.56 -1.85
N VAL A 181 -23.15 -0.13 -0.98
CA VAL A 181 -23.14 1.21 -0.37
C VAL A 181 -21.85 1.40 0.45
N LEU A 182 -21.55 0.45 1.35
CA LEU A 182 -20.36 0.51 2.19
C LEU A 182 -19.06 0.50 1.37
N ARG A 183 -19.00 -0.25 0.26
CA ARG A 183 -17.83 -0.26 -0.64
C ARG A 183 -17.59 1.10 -1.27
N LYS A 184 -18.63 1.77 -1.75
CA LYS A 184 -18.52 3.13 -2.30
C LYS A 184 -17.99 4.11 -1.26
N TYR A 185 -18.55 4.05 -0.05
CA TYR A 185 -18.08 4.84 1.07
C TYR A 185 -16.60 4.56 1.42
N ARG A 186 -16.20 3.29 1.50
CA ARG A 186 -14.79 2.91 1.75
C ARG A 186 -13.86 3.44 0.66
N MET A 187 -14.21 3.30 -0.63
CA MET A 187 -13.38 3.84 -1.71
C MET A 187 -13.23 5.37 -1.64
N ALA A 188 -14.27 6.08 -1.22
CA ALA A 188 -14.21 7.52 -1.04
C ALA A 188 -13.33 7.92 0.16
N ASN A 189 -13.36 7.13 1.25
CA ASN A 189 -12.88 7.56 2.57
C ASN A 189 -11.72 6.74 3.18
N LEU A 190 -11.26 5.68 2.50
CA LEU A 190 -10.08 4.88 2.86
C LEU A 190 -9.11 4.78 1.68
N ALA A 191 -7.86 5.20 1.88
CA ALA A 191 -6.80 4.99 0.89
C ALA A 191 -6.56 3.50 0.61
N SER A 192 -6.66 2.65 1.63
CA SER A 192 -6.52 1.19 1.51
C SER A 192 -7.61 0.52 0.67
N ALA A 193 -8.83 1.07 0.59
CA ALA A 193 -9.93 0.45 -0.17
C ALA A 193 -9.81 0.72 -1.69
N GLU A 194 -9.30 1.88 -2.07
CA GLU A 194 -8.92 2.16 -3.46
C GLU A 194 -7.72 1.29 -3.88
N ALA A 195 -6.75 1.13 -2.97
CA ALA A 195 -5.65 0.20 -3.14
C ALA A 195 -6.15 -1.26 -3.27
N ASP A 196 -7.13 -1.71 -2.47
CA ASP A 196 -7.73 -3.06 -2.55
C ASP A 196 -8.35 -3.37 -3.92
N GLY A 197 -9.03 -2.40 -4.56
CA GLY A 197 -9.60 -2.58 -5.89
C GLY A 197 -8.53 -2.80 -6.97
N LYS A 198 -7.50 -1.96 -6.98
CA LYS A 198 -6.36 -2.08 -7.91
C LYS A 198 -5.50 -3.30 -7.58
N PHE A 199 -5.34 -3.63 -6.29
CA PHE A 199 -4.66 -4.82 -5.79
C PHE A 199 -5.34 -6.10 -6.26
N ILE A 200 -6.67 -6.21 -6.17
CA ILE A 200 -7.42 -7.37 -6.68
C ILE A 200 -7.21 -7.55 -8.18
N GLN A 201 -7.15 -6.45 -8.94
CA GLN A 201 -6.92 -6.52 -10.38
C GLN A 201 -5.51 -7.03 -10.71
N VAL A 202 -4.47 -6.51 -10.05
CA VAL A 202 -3.09 -7.00 -10.21
C VAL A 202 -2.98 -8.46 -9.75
N TYR A 203 -3.58 -8.82 -8.62
CA TYR A 203 -3.61 -10.18 -8.09
C TYR A 203 -4.22 -11.15 -9.11
N LYS A 204 -5.42 -10.84 -9.64
CA LYS A 204 -6.10 -11.67 -10.64
C LYS A 204 -5.30 -11.78 -11.93
N PHE A 205 -4.69 -10.69 -12.38
CA PHE A 205 -3.82 -10.70 -13.55
C PHE A 205 -2.65 -11.67 -13.35
N LEU A 206 -1.91 -11.55 -12.25
CA LEU A 206 -0.77 -12.41 -11.94
C LEU A 206 -1.17 -13.87 -11.73
N GLN A 207 -2.33 -14.10 -11.09
CA GLN A 207 -2.88 -15.44 -10.91
C GLN A 207 -3.24 -16.11 -12.25
N ASN A 208 -3.76 -15.35 -13.22
CA ASN A 208 -4.07 -15.88 -14.54
C ASN A 208 -2.81 -16.19 -15.37
N GLN A 209 -1.67 -15.58 -15.05
CA GLN A 209 -0.39 -15.86 -15.70
C GLN A 209 0.31 -17.11 -15.14
N SER A 210 -0.13 -17.64 -13.99
CA SER A 210 0.50 -18.79 -13.35
C SER A 210 -0.40 -20.04 -13.35
N GLN A 211 0.19 -21.19 -13.60
CA GLN A 211 -0.55 -22.46 -13.71
C GLN A 211 -0.78 -23.16 -12.35
N GLU A 212 -0.10 -22.74 -11.27
CA GLU A 212 -0.01 -23.51 -10.02
C GLU A 212 -0.33 -22.71 -8.74
N ASN A 213 -1.26 -21.77 -8.77
CA ASN A 213 -1.65 -20.97 -7.58
C ASN A 213 -0.48 -20.20 -6.91
N GLN A 214 0.67 -20.11 -7.58
CA GLN A 214 1.82 -19.30 -7.16
C GLN A 214 1.81 -17.98 -7.90
N ILE A 215 1.95 -16.87 -7.18
CA ILE A 215 2.07 -15.55 -7.78
C ILE A 215 3.54 -15.33 -8.10
N ILE A 216 3.87 -15.32 -9.39
CA ILE A 216 5.22 -15.03 -9.88
C ILE A 216 5.19 -13.65 -10.51
N LEU A 217 5.88 -12.71 -9.88
CA LEU A 217 6.02 -11.35 -10.39
C LEU A 217 7.36 -11.22 -11.12
N GLN A 218 7.29 -10.97 -12.42
CA GLN A 218 8.46 -10.76 -13.27
C GLN A 218 8.42 -9.37 -13.94
N ASP A 219 9.56 -8.95 -14.48
CA ASP A 219 9.68 -7.66 -15.19
C ASP A 219 8.65 -7.48 -16.31
N ASN A 220 8.36 -8.55 -17.05
CA ASN A 220 7.41 -8.51 -18.17
C ASN A 220 5.96 -8.42 -17.70
N SER A 221 5.63 -8.92 -16.49
CA SER A 221 4.27 -8.82 -15.94
C SER A 221 3.80 -7.36 -15.87
N VAL A 222 4.70 -6.41 -15.56
CA VAL A 222 4.37 -4.97 -15.51
C VAL A 222 4.04 -4.42 -16.90
N LEU A 223 4.86 -4.77 -17.90
CA LEU A 223 4.66 -4.34 -19.28
C LEU A 223 3.39 -4.94 -19.88
N ASP A 224 3.17 -6.25 -19.67
CA ASP A 224 2.00 -6.98 -20.15
C ASP A 224 0.72 -6.41 -19.54
N PHE A 225 0.72 -6.15 -18.23
CA PHE A 225 -0.41 -5.51 -17.54
C PHE A 225 -0.72 -4.14 -18.13
N TRP A 226 0.32 -3.30 -18.32
CA TRP A 226 0.13 -1.98 -18.91
C TRP A 226 -0.43 -2.08 -20.33
N CYS A 227 0.12 -2.94 -21.18
CA CYS A 227 -0.36 -3.13 -22.55
C CYS A 227 -1.84 -3.58 -22.60
N LEU A 228 -2.28 -4.38 -21.63
CA LEU A 228 -3.66 -4.87 -21.55
C LEU A 228 -4.64 -3.79 -21.04
N HIS A 229 -4.19 -2.92 -20.13
CA HIS A 229 -5.08 -2.05 -19.36
C HIS A 229 -4.93 -0.54 -19.63
N ASN A 230 -3.94 -0.10 -20.41
CA ASN A 230 -3.60 1.32 -20.60
C ASN A 230 -4.69 2.20 -21.24
N LYS A 231 -5.75 1.62 -21.81
CA LYS A 231 -6.92 2.36 -22.28
C LYS A 231 -7.76 2.91 -21.13
N GLY A 232 -7.69 2.29 -19.95
CA GLY A 232 -8.35 2.78 -18.74
C GLY A 232 -7.67 4.02 -18.18
N LYS A 233 -8.47 4.94 -17.62
CA LYS A 233 -7.96 6.19 -17.02
C LYS A 233 -6.92 5.93 -15.92
N ASP A 234 -7.12 4.85 -15.15
CA ASP A 234 -6.28 4.52 -13.98
C ASP A 234 -4.94 3.87 -14.34
N TYR A 235 -4.79 3.38 -15.58
CA TYR A 235 -3.61 2.62 -16.02
C TYR A 235 -2.92 3.22 -17.26
N ARG A 236 -3.33 4.43 -17.66
CA ARG A 236 -2.83 5.07 -18.88
C ARG A 236 -1.32 5.25 -18.87
N GLY A 237 -0.75 5.63 -17.74
CA GLY A 237 0.68 5.82 -17.55
C GLY A 237 1.42 4.54 -17.21
N TYR A 238 2.51 4.23 -17.91
CA TYR A 238 3.37 3.09 -17.52
C TYR A 238 3.94 3.29 -16.11
N ARG A 239 4.28 4.54 -15.76
CA ARG A 239 4.72 4.89 -14.39
C ARG A 239 3.70 4.52 -13.33
N THR A 240 2.44 4.86 -13.56
CA THR A 240 1.33 4.55 -12.65
C THR A 240 1.18 3.04 -12.46
N VAL A 241 1.36 2.26 -13.52
CA VAL A 241 1.35 0.80 -13.43
C VAL A 241 2.56 0.28 -12.67
N PHE A 242 3.77 0.79 -12.94
CA PHE A 242 4.96 0.38 -12.19
C PHE A 242 4.83 0.67 -10.69
N ASP A 243 4.42 1.89 -10.33
CA ASP A 243 4.16 2.28 -8.92
C ASP A 243 3.13 1.34 -8.27
N LEU A 244 2.04 1.01 -8.98
CA LEU A 244 1.03 0.08 -8.49
C LEU A 244 1.59 -1.33 -8.21
N PHE A 245 2.52 -1.82 -9.02
CA PHE A 245 3.17 -3.12 -8.80
C PHE A 245 4.18 -3.08 -7.64
N CYS A 246 4.84 -1.95 -7.40
CA CYS A 246 5.65 -1.72 -6.20
C CYS A 246 4.76 -1.78 -4.95
N ASP A 247 3.65 -1.03 -4.94
CA ASP A 247 2.70 -1.00 -3.83
C ASP A 247 2.08 -2.38 -3.58
N PHE A 248 1.71 -3.10 -4.65
CA PHE A 248 1.21 -4.48 -4.57
C PHE A 248 2.19 -5.40 -3.83
N THR A 249 3.48 -5.34 -4.18
CA THR A 249 4.49 -6.21 -3.54
C THR A 249 4.65 -5.88 -2.06
N LYS A 250 4.71 -4.60 -1.70
CA LYS A 250 4.81 -4.18 -0.29
C LYS A 250 3.63 -4.71 0.51
N SER A 251 2.40 -4.50 0.03
CA SER A 251 1.20 -5.02 0.70
C SER A 251 1.17 -6.56 0.74
N PHE A 252 1.70 -7.24 -0.27
CA PHE A 252 1.76 -8.70 -0.32
C PHE A 252 2.81 -9.28 0.66
N GLU A 253 3.96 -8.63 0.79
CA GLU A 253 5.01 -8.97 1.75
C GLU A 253 4.58 -8.69 3.19
N GLU A 254 3.93 -7.56 3.45
CA GLU A 254 3.32 -7.25 4.74
C GLU A 254 2.28 -8.30 5.13
N ALA A 255 1.42 -8.71 4.19
CA ALA A 255 0.43 -9.76 4.43
C ALA A 255 1.09 -11.14 4.72
N LYS A 256 2.23 -11.44 4.08
CA LYS A 256 3.03 -12.64 4.38
C LYS A 256 3.68 -12.55 5.75
N ALA A 257 4.27 -11.40 6.11
CA ALA A 257 4.88 -11.16 7.40
C ALA A 257 3.86 -11.24 8.54
N VAL A 258 2.66 -10.69 8.35
CA VAL A 258 1.53 -10.82 9.30
C VAL A 258 1.08 -12.28 9.41
N LYS A 259 0.99 -13.04 8.31
CA LYS A 259 0.67 -14.48 8.37
C LYS A 259 1.77 -15.30 9.06
N ALA A 260 3.04 -14.97 8.83
CA ALA A 260 4.18 -15.61 9.48
C ALA A 260 4.23 -15.27 10.98
N SER A 261 3.98 -14.02 11.34
CA SER A 261 3.85 -13.55 12.73
C SER A 261 2.66 -14.19 13.45
N ASN A 262 1.50 -14.30 12.79
CA ASN A 262 0.33 -14.97 13.35
C ASN A 262 0.57 -16.49 13.54
N ARG A 263 1.33 -17.13 12.63
CA ARG A 263 1.80 -18.52 12.80
C ARG A 263 2.83 -18.65 13.92
N ALA A 264 3.74 -17.69 14.05
CA ALA A 264 4.73 -17.63 15.13
C ALA A 264 4.08 -17.35 16.49
N GLN A 265 2.99 -16.57 16.55
CA GLN A 265 2.17 -16.38 17.75
C GLN A 265 1.31 -17.59 18.11
N THR A 266 1.25 -18.62 17.25
CA THR A 266 0.62 -19.91 17.58
C THR A 266 1.58 -20.85 18.34
N LEU A 267 2.81 -20.42 18.65
CA LEU A 267 3.69 -21.10 19.60
C LEU A 267 3.36 -20.67 21.03
N GLY A 268 2.25 -21.20 21.54
CA GLY A 268 1.86 -21.17 22.94
C GLY A 268 1.82 -22.59 23.50
N VAL A 269 2.91 -22.98 24.16
CA VAL A 269 3.03 -24.02 25.21
C VAL A 269 2.15 -25.27 25.08
N ASN A 270 2.60 -26.27 24.34
CA ASN A 270 2.23 -27.65 24.65
C ASN A 270 3.44 -28.59 24.45
N TRP A 271 4.25 -28.72 25.50
CA TRP A 271 5.47 -29.55 25.53
C TRP A 271 5.19 -31.06 25.63
N GLU A 272 3.93 -31.47 25.74
CA GLU A 272 3.55 -32.86 26.01
C GLU A 272 3.31 -33.74 24.76
N ASP A 273 3.24 -33.17 23.54
CA ASP A 273 2.95 -33.93 22.31
C ASP A 273 4.17 -34.17 21.38
N GLY A 274 5.40 -33.97 21.86
CA GLY A 274 6.59 -34.46 21.17
C GLY A 274 6.86 -33.81 19.80
N GLU A 275 6.63 -32.51 19.66
CA GLU A 275 7.05 -31.77 18.47
C GLU A 275 8.58 -31.74 18.36
N VAL A 276 9.09 -32.35 17.29
CA VAL A 276 10.50 -32.27 16.89
C VAL A 276 10.75 -30.90 16.29
N ASP A 277 11.79 -30.24 16.78
CA ASP A 277 12.31 -28.97 16.29
C ASP A 277 12.58 -29.07 14.78
N VAL A 278 11.92 -28.22 14.00
CA VAL A 278 12.33 -27.93 12.61
C VAL A 278 12.80 -26.48 12.54
N ALA A 279 13.70 -26.11 13.44
CA ALA A 279 14.62 -25.02 13.22
C ALA A 279 15.92 -25.58 12.61
N GLU A 280 15.91 -25.84 11.29
CA GLU A 280 17.13 -25.78 10.46
C GLU A 280 16.77 -25.99 8.99
N GLY A 281 16.67 -24.88 8.25
CA GLY A 281 16.45 -24.88 6.81
C GLY A 281 15.95 -23.52 6.32
N ASP A 282 16.88 -22.63 6.00
CA ASP A 282 16.69 -21.37 5.24
C ASP A 282 16.04 -20.15 5.93
N ILE A 283 16.48 -19.81 7.15
CA ILE A 283 16.41 -18.41 7.64
C ILE A 283 17.81 -17.80 7.62
N ASP A 284 18.44 -17.79 6.44
CA ASP A 284 19.67 -17.03 6.18
C ASP A 284 19.35 -15.77 5.37
N GLN A 285 18.20 -15.14 5.64
CA GLN A 285 17.96 -13.77 5.24
C GLN A 285 18.38 -12.86 6.39
N ALA A 286 19.62 -12.36 6.29
CA ALA A 286 20.03 -11.20 7.07
C ALA A 286 18.89 -10.15 7.02
N PRO A 287 18.52 -9.54 8.16
CA PRO A 287 17.47 -8.53 8.17
C PRO A 287 17.80 -7.50 7.08
N ALA A 288 16.86 -7.29 6.15
CA ALA A 288 17.01 -6.30 5.11
C ALA A 288 17.32 -4.97 5.80
N GLN A 289 18.57 -4.49 5.70
CA GLN A 289 18.89 -3.13 6.12
C GLN A 289 17.94 -2.20 5.41
N ASP A 290 17.33 -1.28 6.18
CA ASP A 290 16.39 -0.30 5.63
C ASP A 290 17.04 0.38 4.42
N TRP A 291 16.36 0.30 3.27
CA TRP A 291 16.80 0.95 2.06
C TRP A 291 16.58 2.46 2.22
N VAL A 292 17.58 3.15 2.77
CA VAL A 292 17.54 4.58 3.05
C VAL A 292 18.33 5.33 1.98
N SER A 293 17.81 6.48 1.55
CA SER A 293 18.51 7.38 0.64
C SER A 293 19.76 7.94 1.33
N PRO A 294 20.98 7.66 0.83
CA PRO A 294 22.20 8.18 1.42
C PRO A 294 22.44 9.67 1.10
N PHE A 295 21.52 10.32 0.39
CA PHE A 295 21.61 11.74 0.04
C PHE A 295 21.24 12.72 1.15
N ASP A 296 20.48 12.28 2.16
CA ASP A 296 20.03 13.16 3.25
C ASP A 296 21.22 13.81 3.96
N VAL A 297 22.32 13.06 4.10
CA VAL A 297 23.59 13.56 4.65
C VAL A 297 24.17 14.72 3.82
N PHE A 298 24.08 14.65 2.49
CA PHE A 298 24.65 15.66 1.60
C PHE A 298 23.77 16.91 1.46
N ASP A 299 22.58 16.90 2.06
CA ASP A 299 21.66 18.05 2.11
C ASP A 299 21.76 18.81 3.45
N GLU A 300 22.60 18.34 4.39
CA GLU A 300 22.90 19.06 5.63
C GLU A 300 23.73 20.33 5.38
N ASP A 301 23.59 21.33 6.26
CA ASP A 301 24.24 22.64 6.12
C ASP A 301 25.78 22.55 6.03
N ASP A 302 26.38 21.53 6.64
CA ASP A 302 27.81 21.22 6.61
C ASP A 302 28.34 20.98 5.18
N PHE A 303 27.46 20.71 4.21
CA PHE A 303 27.82 20.45 2.82
C PHE A 303 27.62 21.63 1.87
N ASN A 304 27.14 22.78 2.35
CA ASN A 304 26.87 23.96 1.52
C ASN A 304 28.12 24.46 0.74
N ASP A 305 29.31 24.23 1.31
CA ASP A 305 30.59 24.58 0.68
C ASP A 305 31.27 23.44 -0.08
N LEU A 306 30.72 22.23 -0.03
CA LEU A 306 31.27 21.04 -0.66
C LEU A 306 30.38 20.54 -1.80
N ARG A 307 30.94 20.45 -3.01
CA ARG A 307 30.18 19.94 -4.16
C ARG A 307 30.56 18.50 -4.50
N PHE A 308 29.96 17.53 -3.80
CA PHE A 308 30.17 16.10 -4.09
C PHE A 308 29.55 15.65 -5.41
N PHE A 309 28.33 16.11 -5.74
CA PHE A 309 27.57 15.64 -6.90
C PHE A 309 27.07 16.77 -7.80
N LYS A 310 26.99 16.51 -9.11
CA LYS A 310 26.21 17.32 -10.04
C LYS A 310 24.74 16.91 -9.98
N LYS A 311 23.87 17.88 -9.71
CA LYS A 311 22.42 17.66 -9.52
C LYS A 311 21.77 16.82 -10.62
N LYS A 312 22.01 17.14 -11.90
CA LYS A 312 21.32 16.49 -13.03
C LYS A 312 21.93 15.17 -13.50
N THR A 313 23.25 15.09 -13.60
CA THR A 313 23.93 13.98 -14.29
C THR A 313 24.48 12.91 -13.36
N GLU A 314 24.55 13.18 -12.06
CA GLU A 314 25.13 12.25 -11.07
C GLU A 314 24.14 11.96 -9.96
N ARG A 315 23.52 13.00 -9.39
CA ARG A 315 22.58 12.85 -8.27
C ARG A 315 21.21 12.31 -8.71
N ALA A 316 20.55 12.95 -9.67
CA ALA A 316 19.19 12.58 -10.08
C ALA A 316 19.01 11.09 -10.48
N PRO A 317 19.94 10.44 -11.22
CA PRO A 317 19.82 9.02 -11.53
C PRO A 317 19.89 8.13 -10.27
N ILE A 318 20.78 8.46 -9.33
CA ILE A 318 20.89 7.72 -8.06
C ILE A 318 19.64 7.97 -7.20
N GLU A 319 19.16 9.21 -7.08
CA GLU A 319 17.94 9.53 -6.32
C GLU A 319 16.73 8.75 -6.82
N ASN A 320 16.56 8.64 -8.15
CA ASN A 320 15.51 7.81 -8.72
C ASN A 320 15.66 6.34 -8.33
N LEU A 321 16.87 5.77 -8.43
CA LEU A 321 17.14 4.40 -7.99
C LEU A 321 16.80 4.24 -6.50
N MET A 322 17.17 5.20 -5.65
CA MET A 322 16.91 5.13 -4.21
C MET A 322 15.46 5.27 -3.84
N ARG A 323 14.69 6.06 -4.59
CA ARG A 323 13.24 6.20 -4.39
C ARG A 323 12.51 4.85 -4.54
N TYR A 324 12.96 4.01 -5.46
CA TYR A 324 12.32 2.70 -5.74
C TYR A 324 13.00 1.54 -5.03
N GLY A 325 14.29 1.69 -4.74
CA GLY A 325 15.07 0.82 -3.87
C GLY A 325 14.92 -0.67 -4.14
N PRO A 326 14.43 -1.49 -3.18
CA PRO A 326 14.31 -2.93 -3.35
C PRO A 326 13.47 -3.33 -4.57
N ASP A 327 12.49 -2.51 -4.97
CA ASP A 327 11.66 -2.78 -6.14
C ASP A 327 12.47 -2.67 -7.46
N ALA A 328 13.42 -1.75 -7.53
CA ALA A 328 14.32 -1.63 -8.68
C ALA A 328 15.31 -2.78 -8.78
N LEU A 329 15.69 -3.40 -7.64
CA LEU A 329 16.50 -4.63 -7.63
C LEU A 329 15.68 -5.86 -8.03
N ARG A 330 14.43 -5.93 -7.57
CA ARG A 330 13.51 -7.04 -7.83
C ARG A 330 13.03 -7.05 -9.29
N LEU A 331 12.75 -5.88 -9.85
CA LEU A 331 12.24 -5.68 -11.21
C LEU A 331 13.12 -4.69 -12.00
N PRO A 332 14.40 -5.02 -12.26
CA PRO A 332 15.36 -4.09 -12.85
C PRO A 332 15.02 -3.70 -14.30
N LEU A 333 14.42 -4.61 -15.08
CA LEU A 333 14.00 -4.32 -16.45
C LEU A 333 12.67 -3.53 -16.46
N ALA A 334 11.75 -3.79 -15.54
CA ALA A 334 10.56 -2.93 -15.41
C ALA A 334 10.93 -1.51 -14.97
N PHE A 335 11.93 -1.38 -14.10
CA PHE A 335 12.45 -0.09 -13.63
C PHE A 335 13.17 0.68 -14.74
N ILE A 336 14.03 0.03 -15.54
CA ILE A 336 14.70 0.73 -16.66
C ILE A 336 13.69 1.18 -17.74
N ARG A 337 12.61 0.41 -17.97
CA ARG A 337 11.47 0.84 -18.80
C ARG A 337 10.80 2.10 -18.22
N TYR A 338 10.60 2.13 -16.90
CA TYR A 338 10.05 3.29 -16.18
C TYR A 338 10.92 4.54 -16.37
N GLU A 339 12.24 4.39 -16.26
CA GLU A 339 13.19 5.49 -16.40
C GLU A 339 13.27 6.04 -17.82
N ILE A 340 13.20 5.16 -18.83
CA ILE A 340 13.34 5.56 -20.24
C ILE A 340 11.99 5.96 -20.83
N PHE A 341 11.06 5.02 -20.96
CA PHE A 341 9.80 5.23 -21.66
C PHE A 341 8.79 6.02 -20.82
N GLY A 342 8.86 5.94 -19.50
CA GLY A 342 8.06 6.80 -18.62
C GLY A 342 8.34 8.29 -18.84
N GLN A 343 9.61 8.67 -19.09
CA GLN A 343 9.96 10.06 -19.42
C GLN A 343 9.41 10.48 -20.79
N VAL A 344 9.44 9.59 -21.78
CA VAL A 344 8.87 9.84 -23.10
C VAL A 344 7.39 10.15 -22.99
N GLN A 345 6.64 9.33 -22.23
CA GLN A 345 5.20 9.51 -22.05
C GLN A 345 4.86 10.82 -21.32
N SER A 346 5.63 11.18 -20.30
CA SER A 346 5.51 12.51 -19.65
C SER A 346 5.80 13.64 -20.64
N GLY A 347 6.82 13.47 -21.50
CA GLY A 347 7.14 14.42 -22.56
C GLY A 347 6.02 14.61 -23.58
N ILE A 348 5.37 13.53 -24.02
CA ILE A 348 4.21 13.57 -24.93
C ILE A 348 3.05 14.34 -24.27
N THR A 349 2.75 14.02 -23.01
CA THR A 349 1.67 14.65 -22.27
C THR A 349 1.91 16.15 -22.10
N ASN A 350 3.14 16.55 -21.78
CA ASN A 350 3.52 17.95 -21.67
C ASN A 350 3.43 18.68 -23.02
N ASP A 351 3.92 18.07 -24.10
CA ASP A 351 3.86 18.64 -25.45
C ASP A 351 2.40 18.89 -25.87
N LEU A 352 1.49 17.98 -25.55
CA LEU A 352 0.05 18.14 -25.78
C LEU A 352 -0.55 19.28 -24.92
N GLN A 353 -0.19 19.36 -23.64
CA GLN A 353 -0.70 20.39 -22.73
C GLN A 353 -0.28 21.81 -23.14
N VAL A 354 0.95 21.98 -23.61
CA VAL A 354 1.48 23.29 -24.03
C VAL A 354 1.27 23.58 -25.53
N GLY A 355 0.55 22.71 -26.25
CA GLY A 355 0.22 22.90 -27.66
C GLY A 355 1.42 22.88 -28.60
N ARG A 356 2.45 22.08 -28.32
CA ARG A 356 3.59 21.91 -29.25
C ARG A 356 3.14 21.25 -30.55
N GLY A 357 3.83 21.58 -31.64
CA GLY A 357 3.51 21.06 -32.97
C GLY A 357 3.55 19.54 -33.07
N GLN A 358 2.70 18.99 -33.95
CA GLN A 358 2.51 17.54 -34.14
C GLN A 358 3.82 16.77 -34.41
N GLU A 359 4.82 17.40 -35.00
CA GLU A 359 6.14 16.81 -35.27
C GLU A 359 6.89 16.45 -33.98
N SER A 360 6.81 17.29 -32.94
CA SER A 360 7.41 17.01 -31.61
C SER A 360 6.79 15.77 -30.98
N ILE A 361 5.46 15.65 -31.07
CA ILE A 361 4.69 14.53 -30.52
C ILE A 361 5.02 13.24 -31.28
N LYS A 362 5.02 13.27 -32.62
CA LYS A 362 5.37 12.10 -33.46
C LYS A 362 6.79 11.61 -33.20
N ARG A 363 7.75 12.51 -33.05
CA ARG A 363 9.15 12.18 -32.71
C ARG A 363 9.28 11.48 -31.36
N ARG A 364 8.48 11.87 -30.35
CA ARG A 364 8.46 11.16 -29.06
C ARG A 364 7.77 9.80 -29.16
N ILE A 365 6.69 9.71 -29.92
CA ILE A 365 5.95 8.45 -30.12
C ILE A 365 6.81 7.38 -30.80
N SER A 366 7.69 7.76 -31.74
CA SER A 366 8.59 6.78 -32.39
C SER A 366 9.60 6.14 -31.43
N CYS A 367 9.90 6.81 -30.31
CA CYS A 367 10.89 6.37 -29.33
C CYS A 367 12.30 6.13 -29.94
N GLU A 368 12.62 6.75 -31.09
CA GLU A 368 13.91 6.51 -31.78
C GLU A 368 15.10 7.17 -31.06
N GLU A 369 14.85 8.23 -30.30
CA GLU A 369 15.91 9.02 -29.64
C GLU A 369 16.11 8.67 -28.18
N VAL A 370 15.48 7.59 -27.72
CA VAL A 370 15.63 7.16 -26.34
C VAL A 370 16.99 6.45 -26.17
N PRO A 371 17.67 6.62 -25.02
CA PRO A 371 18.88 5.85 -24.76
C PRO A 371 18.57 4.35 -24.73
N SER A 372 19.50 3.53 -25.20
CA SER A 372 19.37 2.07 -25.09
C SER A 372 19.57 1.60 -23.65
N TYR A 373 19.11 0.39 -23.33
CA TYR A 373 19.39 -0.23 -22.03
C TYR A 373 20.89 -0.36 -21.75
N GLN A 374 21.69 -0.64 -22.78
CA GLN A 374 23.14 -0.69 -22.65
C GLN A 374 23.74 0.69 -22.32
N ALA A 375 23.22 1.76 -22.94
CA ALA A 375 23.68 3.12 -22.64
C ALA A 375 23.37 3.52 -21.19
N ARG A 376 22.19 3.14 -20.67
CA ARG A 376 21.80 3.39 -19.27
C ARG A 376 22.59 2.55 -18.27
N LEU A 377 22.91 1.30 -18.61
CA LEU A 377 23.84 0.49 -17.83
C LEU A 377 25.23 1.14 -17.79
N GLN A 378 25.72 1.63 -18.92
CA GLN A 378 27.01 2.34 -18.99
C GLN A 378 27.00 3.62 -18.14
N GLU A 379 25.91 4.40 -18.18
CA GLU A 379 25.74 5.59 -17.33
C GLU A 379 25.84 5.22 -15.84
N SER A 380 25.22 4.11 -15.42
CA SER A 380 25.31 3.62 -14.04
C SER A 380 26.73 3.19 -13.67
N LEU A 381 27.46 2.52 -14.57
CA LEU A 381 28.87 2.16 -14.37
C LEU A 381 29.78 3.39 -14.26
N ASP A 382 29.51 4.45 -15.05
CA ASP A 382 30.27 5.70 -14.99
C ASP A 382 30.01 6.45 -13.68
N ILE A 383 28.76 6.45 -13.20
CA ILE A 383 28.39 7.00 -11.89
C ILE A 383 29.08 6.22 -10.76
N LEU A 384 29.07 4.89 -10.81
CA LEU A 384 29.76 4.03 -9.84
C LEU A 384 31.26 4.36 -9.77
N LYS A 385 31.90 4.49 -10.94
CA LYS A 385 33.31 4.88 -11.04
C LYS A 385 33.56 6.25 -10.40
N HIS A 386 32.63 7.20 -10.59
CA HIS A 386 32.71 8.53 -9.96
C HIS A 386 32.54 8.45 -8.43
N ILE A 387 31.62 7.63 -7.91
CA ILE A 387 31.47 7.39 -6.46
C ILE A 387 32.78 6.84 -5.87
N LYS A 388 33.41 5.87 -6.53
CA LYS A 388 34.73 5.33 -6.11
C LYS A 388 35.82 6.39 -6.09
N GLN A 389 35.80 7.33 -7.04
CA GLN A 389 36.72 8.48 -7.04
C GLN A 389 36.46 9.42 -5.87
N LEU A 390 35.19 9.70 -5.55
CA LEU A 390 34.81 10.50 -4.38
C LEU A 390 35.25 9.83 -3.07
N GLN A 391 35.04 8.52 -2.91
CA GLN A 391 35.51 7.78 -1.73
C GLN A 391 37.03 7.89 -1.57
N ALA A 392 37.78 7.69 -2.66
CA ALA A 392 39.24 7.81 -2.65
C ALA A 392 39.69 9.25 -2.32
N SER A 393 39.00 10.27 -2.84
CA SER A 393 39.29 11.67 -2.51
C SER A 393 38.95 12.00 -1.06
N THR A 394 37.82 11.51 -0.53
CA THR A 394 37.45 11.64 0.89
C THR A 394 38.47 10.97 1.79
N LEU A 395 38.91 9.76 1.45
CA LEU A 395 39.94 9.04 2.19
C LEU A 395 41.24 9.84 2.29
N HIS A 396 41.64 10.54 1.21
CA HIS A 396 42.82 11.38 1.24
C HIS A 396 42.70 12.52 2.25
N VAL A 397 41.57 13.22 2.28
CA VAL A 397 41.31 14.33 3.23
C VAL A 397 41.34 13.81 4.66
N LEU A 398 40.70 12.66 4.92
CA LEU A 398 40.71 12.03 6.23
C LEU A 398 42.12 11.61 6.66
N ALA A 399 42.91 11.03 5.74
CA ALA A 399 44.29 10.64 6.01
C ALA A 399 45.21 11.83 6.32
N GLN A 400 45.02 12.99 5.67
CA GLN A 400 45.78 14.21 5.97
C GLN A 400 45.53 14.73 7.39
N ALA A 401 44.31 14.61 7.90
CA ALA A 401 43.99 14.99 9.28
C ALA A 401 44.56 14.01 10.32
N THR A 402 44.74 12.75 9.92
CA THR A 402 45.22 11.67 10.80
C THR A 402 46.71 11.81 11.15
N ASP A 403 47.49 12.55 10.35
CA ASP A 403 48.87 12.92 10.72
C ASP A 403 48.92 13.86 11.96
N SER A 404 47.78 14.44 12.38
CA SER A 404 47.66 15.28 13.58
C SER A 404 47.12 14.56 14.83
N GLU A 405 46.32 13.49 14.67
CA GLU A 405 45.85 12.64 15.77
C GLU A 405 45.85 11.15 15.35
N LYS A 406 46.63 10.32 16.06
CA LYS A 406 46.89 8.90 15.76
C LYS A 406 45.60 8.04 15.71
N VAL A 407 45.03 7.80 14.52
CA VAL A 407 44.00 6.74 14.32
C VAL A 407 44.11 6.08 12.93
N VAL A 408 44.48 4.79 12.90
CA VAL A 408 44.47 3.84 11.76
C VAL A 408 45.35 4.22 10.55
N ALA A 409 46.50 3.54 10.44
CA ALA A 409 47.35 3.58 9.25
C ALA A 409 46.67 2.87 8.07
N PHE A 410 46.33 3.61 7.02
CA PHE A 410 45.87 3.03 5.76
C PHE A 410 47.04 2.43 4.96
N PRO A 411 46.83 1.35 4.20
CA PRO A 411 47.86 0.78 3.32
C PRO A 411 48.44 1.85 2.38
N SER A 412 49.77 1.90 2.23
CA SER A 412 50.47 2.95 1.46
C SER A 412 50.00 3.07 0.01
N GLU A 413 49.64 1.96 -0.63
CA GLU A 413 49.10 1.91 -1.99
C GLU A 413 47.72 2.59 -2.09
N ALA A 414 46.85 2.37 -1.10
CA ALA A 414 45.53 3.00 -1.05
C ALA A 414 45.64 4.52 -0.86
N THR A 415 46.60 4.97 -0.04
CA THR A 415 46.86 6.39 0.20
C THR A 415 47.42 7.10 -1.05
N GLN A 416 48.29 6.44 -1.82
CA GLN A 416 48.79 6.98 -3.10
C GLN A 416 47.69 7.08 -4.16
N ALA A 417 46.83 6.05 -4.26
CA ALA A 417 45.68 6.08 -5.17
C ALA A 417 44.68 7.18 -4.77
N ALA A 418 44.42 7.34 -3.47
CA ALA A 418 43.58 8.39 -2.89
C ALA A 418 44.12 9.80 -3.23
N GLN A 419 45.41 10.05 -3.03
CA GLN A 419 46.06 11.31 -3.39
C GLN A 419 45.96 11.62 -4.89
N LYS A 420 46.16 10.61 -5.75
CA LYS A 420 46.01 10.76 -7.20
C LYS A 420 44.57 11.06 -7.61
N SER A 421 43.58 10.49 -6.92
CA SER A 421 42.16 10.80 -7.15
C SER A 421 41.84 12.24 -6.72
N PHE A 422 42.27 12.64 -5.51
CA PHE A 422 42.07 13.98 -4.97
C PHE A 422 42.68 15.07 -5.86
N SER A 423 43.95 14.91 -6.27
CA SER A 423 44.63 15.89 -7.14
C SER A 423 43.99 16.07 -8.52
N LYS A 424 43.19 15.12 -8.99
CA LYS A 424 42.42 15.22 -10.24
C LYS A 424 41.03 15.81 -10.04
N MET A 425 40.57 15.97 -8.80
CA MET A 425 39.26 16.47 -8.48
C MET A 425 39.24 17.99 -8.67
N ASN A 426 38.39 18.48 -9.58
CA ASN A 426 38.17 19.91 -9.79
C ASN A 426 36.74 20.25 -9.37
N ARG A 427 36.48 20.17 -8.05
CA ARG A 427 35.17 20.45 -7.44
C ARG A 427 35.34 21.40 -6.26
N LYS A 428 34.34 22.27 -6.04
CA LYS A 428 34.30 23.18 -4.88
C LYS A 428 34.44 22.35 -3.59
N GLY A 429 35.39 22.71 -2.74
CA GLY A 429 35.64 22.04 -1.47
C GLY A 429 36.64 20.87 -1.52
N PHE A 430 37.16 20.53 -2.71
CA PHE A 430 38.21 19.51 -2.90
C PHE A 430 39.52 20.20 -3.28
N ASP A 431 40.02 21.05 -2.39
CA ASP A 431 41.27 21.81 -2.55
C ASP A 431 42.14 21.71 -1.29
N ALA A 432 43.21 22.51 -1.21
CA ALA A 432 44.13 22.48 -0.08
C ALA A 432 43.47 22.76 1.28
N ASN A 433 42.31 23.41 1.30
CA ASN A 433 41.55 23.74 2.51
C ASN A 433 40.47 22.69 2.84
N ALA A 434 40.42 21.55 2.13
CA ALA A 434 39.44 20.49 2.37
C ALA A 434 39.45 19.97 3.82
N VAL A 435 40.61 20.02 4.50
CA VAL A 435 40.80 19.64 5.91
C VAL A 435 39.98 20.54 6.86
N GLU A 436 39.63 21.76 6.46
CA GLU A 436 38.77 22.64 7.27
C GLU A 436 37.34 22.12 7.40
N ASN A 437 36.92 21.23 6.49
CA ASN A 437 35.57 20.63 6.44
C ASN A 437 35.58 19.13 6.82
N LEU A 438 36.51 18.71 7.69
CA LEU A 438 36.74 17.30 8.04
C LEU A 438 35.48 16.53 8.44
N ASP A 439 34.60 17.14 9.23
CA ASP A 439 33.42 16.44 9.74
C ASP A 439 32.41 16.13 8.62
N ALA A 440 32.29 17.00 7.62
CA ALA A 440 31.50 16.73 6.42
C ALA A 440 32.12 15.57 5.61
N PHE A 441 33.44 15.50 5.47
CA PHE A 441 34.12 14.37 4.82
C PHE A 441 33.96 13.05 5.59
N LYS A 442 33.96 13.06 6.93
CA LYS A 442 33.67 11.87 7.76
C LYS A 442 32.24 11.38 7.53
N LYS A 443 31.26 12.29 7.56
CA LYS A 443 29.85 11.97 7.27
C LYS A 443 29.67 11.41 5.85
N ALA A 444 30.33 12.03 4.87
CA ALA A 444 30.27 11.59 3.47
C ALA A 444 30.81 10.18 3.26
N ALA A 445 31.85 9.77 3.99
CA ALA A 445 32.54 8.49 3.77
C ALA A 445 31.58 7.29 3.85
N SER A 446 30.79 7.19 4.92
CA SER A 446 29.83 6.10 5.10
C SER A 446 28.74 6.12 4.02
N SER A 447 28.20 7.30 3.71
CA SER A 447 27.15 7.46 2.69
C SER A 447 27.63 7.07 1.29
N LEU A 448 28.89 7.37 0.94
CA LEU A 448 29.47 7.00 -0.35
C LEU A 448 29.70 5.48 -0.48
N VAL A 449 30.05 4.79 0.61
CA VAL A 449 30.18 3.33 0.62
C VAL A 449 28.82 2.67 0.42
N GLU A 450 27.79 3.19 1.08
CA GLU A 450 26.43 2.70 0.93
C GLU A 450 25.89 2.92 -0.49
N MET A 451 26.14 4.10 -1.08
CA MET A 451 25.80 4.36 -2.49
C MET A 451 26.47 3.38 -3.46
N GLU A 452 27.76 3.08 -3.26
CA GLU A 452 28.47 2.10 -4.08
C GLU A 452 27.78 0.73 -3.99
N ARG A 453 27.53 0.25 -2.76
CA ARG A 453 26.90 -1.05 -2.52
C ARG A 453 25.55 -1.17 -3.21
N GLN A 454 24.69 -0.17 -3.05
CA GLN A 454 23.34 -0.14 -3.63
C GLN A 454 23.40 -0.10 -5.17
N LEU A 455 24.28 0.72 -5.73
CA LEU A 455 24.44 0.84 -7.18
C LEU A 455 25.05 -0.42 -7.81
N ASP A 456 26.04 -1.05 -7.16
CA ASP A 456 26.62 -2.33 -7.59
C ASP A 456 25.56 -3.44 -7.60
N GLN A 457 24.69 -3.50 -6.58
CA GLN A 457 23.58 -4.47 -6.54
C GLN A 457 22.61 -4.27 -7.70
N TYR A 458 22.27 -3.02 -8.03
CA TYR A 458 21.40 -2.72 -9.16
C TYR A 458 22.05 -3.08 -10.50
N ILE A 459 23.31 -2.69 -10.70
CA ILE A 459 24.10 -3.01 -11.90
C ILE A 459 24.18 -4.53 -12.09
N ALA A 460 24.50 -5.28 -11.04
CA ALA A 460 24.58 -6.73 -11.10
C ALA A 460 23.22 -7.37 -11.43
N SER A 461 22.12 -6.84 -10.86
CA SER A 461 20.77 -7.32 -11.15
C SER A 461 20.37 -7.07 -12.59
N LEU A 462 20.75 -5.92 -13.15
CA LEU A 462 20.50 -5.56 -14.54
C LEU A 462 21.37 -6.38 -15.52
N GLN A 463 22.65 -6.61 -15.20
CA GLN A 463 23.56 -7.43 -16.01
C GLN A 463 23.15 -8.90 -16.09
N LYS A 464 22.48 -9.44 -15.06
CA LYS A 464 21.89 -10.79 -15.09
C LYS A 464 20.74 -10.90 -16.10
N LYS A 465 20.16 -9.78 -16.54
CA LYS A 465 19.12 -9.75 -17.57
C LYS A 465 19.80 -9.63 -18.93
N ASN A 466 19.27 -10.34 -19.94
CA ASN A 466 19.73 -10.19 -21.33
C ASN A 466 19.17 -8.89 -21.94
N ILE A 467 19.57 -7.75 -21.38
CA ILE A 467 18.98 -6.44 -21.69
C ILE A 467 19.14 -5.99 -23.15
N PRO A 468 20.23 -6.29 -23.89
CA PRO A 468 20.37 -5.78 -25.26
C PRO A 468 19.32 -6.36 -26.21
N GLU A 469 18.95 -7.63 -26.02
CA GLU A 469 17.96 -8.31 -26.86
C GLU A 469 16.52 -7.84 -26.59
N GLN A 470 16.25 -7.32 -25.39
CA GLN A 470 14.90 -6.88 -24.99
C GLN A 470 14.58 -5.46 -25.48
N PHE A 471 15.60 -4.61 -25.67
CA PHE A 471 15.41 -3.18 -25.92
C PHE A 471 14.57 -2.88 -27.17
N GLU A 472 14.87 -3.52 -28.30
CA GLU A 472 14.14 -3.24 -29.55
C GLU A 472 12.69 -3.71 -29.50
N GLY A 473 12.44 -4.85 -28.85
CA GLY A 473 11.07 -5.36 -28.61
C GLY A 473 10.27 -4.40 -27.75
N ASP A 474 10.86 -3.92 -26.65
CA ASP A 474 10.23 -2.96 -25.75
C ASP A 474 10.01 -1.61 -26.46
N ARG A 475 11.01 -1.10 -27.19
CA ARG A 475 10.90 0.16 -27.96
C ARG A 475 9.73 0.10 -28.92
N GLN A 476 9.58 -1.01 -29.65
CA GLN A 476 8.46 -1.20 -30.57
C GLN A 476 7.12 -1.30 -29.82
N ALA A 477 7.07 -2.03 -28.69
CA ALA A 477 5.87 -2.16 -27.87
C ALA A 477 5.42 -0.80 -27.34
N PHE A 478 6.30 -0.01 -26.74
CA PHE A 478 6.00 1.34 -26.25
C PHE A 478 5.58 2.28 -27.38
N SER A 479 6.27 2.26 -28.52
CA SER A 479 5.91 3.10 -29.66
C SER A 479 4.50 2.77 -30.19
N ASN A 480 4.17 1.48 -30.30
CA ASN A 480 2.83 1.03 -30.70
C ASN A 480 1.76 1.49 -29.71
N GLN A 481 2.01 1.32 -28.40
CA GLN A 481 1.07 1.72 -27.36
C GLN A 481 0.89 3.25 -27.31
N PHE A 482 1.97 4.03 -27.41
CA PHE A 482 1.87 5.49 -27.47
C PHE A 482 1.13 5.96 -28.72
N SER A 483 1.37 5.33 -29.87
CA SER A 483 0.62 5.64 -31.09
C SER A 483 -0.87 5.46 -30.86
N GLN A 484 -1.31 4.34 -30.28
CA GLN A 484 -2.72 4.08 -30.00
C GLN A 484 -3.31 5.04 -28.95
N LEU A 485 -2.57 5.34 -27.88
CA LEU A 485 -3.06 6.18 -26.79
C LEU A 485 -3.21 7.66 -27.19
N TYR A 486 -2.37 8.14 -28.10
CA TYR A 486 -2.29 9.56 -28.46
C TYR A 486 -2.71 9.85 -29.91
N GLU A 487 -3.16 8.85 -30.67
CA GLU A 487 -3.58 9.00 -32.08
C GLU A 487 -4.65 10.09 -32.27
N GLU A 488 -5.65 10.11 -31.38
CA GLU A 488 -6.76 11.06 -31.44
C GLU A 488 -6.33 12.50 -31.21
N ALA A 489 -5.22 12.71 -30.46
CA ALA A 489 -4.70 14.05 -30.16
C ALA A 489 -3.78 14.59 -31.26
N ILE A 490 -3.45 13.76 -32.27
CA ILE A 490 -2.61 14.11 -33.41
C ILE A 490 -3.46 14.40 -34.66
N LYS A 491 -4.76 14.06 -34.65
CA LYS A 491 -5.73 14.46 -35.67
C LYS A 491 -6.19 15.89 -35.40
#